data_AF-A0A7C3E9C4-F1
#
_entry.id   AF-A0A7C3E9C4-F1
#
_cell.length_a   1.000
_cell.length_b   1.000
_cell.length_c   1.000
_cell.angle_alpha   90.00
_cell.angle_beta   90.00
_cell.angle_gamma   90.00
#
_symmetry.space_group_name_H-M   'P 1'
#
loop_
_entity.id
_entity.type
_entity.pdbx_description
1 polymer ?
#
loop_
_entity_poly.entity_id
_entity_poly.type
_entity_poly.pdbx_seq_one_letter_code
_entity_poly.pdbx_strand_id
1 'polypeptide(L)'
;MRTAARVICSAILCFVAIESCTLSSNPRDVLTHYLTAVYKGKYRDAYTYIAARDKAVKTAEEYMQEQATNQALRVALALGMACPFTLSEVSTTNQTAVLTVSQTVPDMKAIFNRFEDTASARVLTENEFKKLTVKDIQEKLQGQQIPLTIIHKTYTLIKEVDSWKVFFDWKKQLAEQRKQDAINTLLAEASQLRRTHNYEEALRKYNEVLAIDNNLTQAQAEKAEVEKELNLIKEKQQYLSQIQLQNIRIERQRQRGSDTLKDSIIGTIVNKGERTLSKVKIAVFFLDAGGNEIDYPAIASEFSFISDNQLLTPGSKKDFGFTIEGYAPPEWSGAVRVKVTDIEFSPLVHFYTKPDRPALPSAVVSPSTTAVEKASPVSITPTESMQHMPRYHVVKPNETVFSIANRYGLSTEELSRLNNLSQNQNIKPGQKLIVAQ
;
A
#
# COMPACT_ATOMS: atom_id res chain seq x y z
N MET A 1 77.51 -34.30 -50.04
CA MET A 1 77.71 -32.99 -49.37
C MET A 1 77.68 -31.92 -50.46
N ARG A 2 76.78 -30.93 -50.41
CA ARG A 2 77.03 -29.52 -49.97
C ARG A 2 78.18 -28.85 -50.77
N THR A 3 78.10 -27.63 -51.32
CA THR A 3 77.10 -26.52 -51.34
C THR A 3 77.58 -25.51 -52.41
N ALA A 4 76.81 -24.56 -52.98
CA ALA A 4 75.40 -24.13 -52.87
C ALA A 4 74.98 -23.42 -54.19
N ALA A 5 73.70 -23.04 -54.34
CA ALA A 5 73.20 -22.21 -55.43
C ALA A 5 72.91 -20.76 -54.98
N ARG A 6 73.26 -19.77 -55.81
CA ARG A 6 72.88 -18.36 -55.60
C ARG A 6 71.39 -18.16 -55.93
N VAL A 7 70.64 -17.49 -55.07
CA VAL A 7 69.32 -16.93 -55.39
C VAL A 7 69.41 -15.42 -55.26
N ILE A 8 68.96 -14.72 -56.30
CA ILE A 8 69.03 -13.26 -56.44
C ILE A 8 67.79 -12.63 -55.78
N CYS A 9 68.00 -11.46 -55.19
CA CYS A 9 66.96 -10.67 -54.53
C CYS A 9 65.95 -10.11 -55.55
N SER A 10 64.66 -10.25 -55.26
CA SER A 10 63.59 -9.47 -55.90
C SER A 10 62.59 -9.02 -54.84
N ALA A 11 62.59 -7.72 -54.54
CA ALA A 11 61.57 -7.12 -53.70
C ALA A 11 60.27 -6.95 -54.51
N ILE A 12 59.18 -7.53 -54.02
CA ILE A 12 57.84 -7.27 -54.53
C ILE A 12 57.12 -6.41 -53.48
N LEU A 13 56.60 -5.26 -53.92
CA LEU A 13 55.87 -4.33 -53.07
C LEU A 13 54.64 -5.04 -52.48
N CYS A 14 54.59 -5.16 -51.14
CA CYS A 14 53.37 -5.56 -50.46
C CYS A 14 52.44 -4.34 -50.34
N PHE A 15 51.20 -4.47 -50.79
CA PHE A 15 50.20 -3.40 -50.77
C PHE A 15 49.94 -2.91 -49.34
N VAL A 16 50.07 -1.61 -49.12
CA VAL A 16 49.47 -0.96 -47.93
C VAL A 16 47.98 -0.78 -48.23
N ALA A 17 47.20 -1.83 -47.94
CA ALA A 17 45.76 -1.71 -47.82
C ALA A 17 45.46 -0.99 -46.49
N ILE A 18 45.05 0.27 -46.57
CA ILE A 18 44.49 0.97 -45.41
C ILE A 18 43.10 0.36 -45.19
N GLU A 19 43.00 -0.58 -44.24
CA GLU A 19 41.71 -1.08 -43.77
C GLU A 19 40.96 0.04 -43.04
N SER A 20 40.20 0.82 -43.81
CA SER A 20 39.13 1.64 -43.26
C SER A 20 38.13 0.72 -42.56
N CYS A 21 38.16 0.73 -41.23
CA CYS A 21 37.34 -0.12 -40.36
C CYS A 21 35.87 -0.12 -40.80
N THR A 22 35.43 -1.23 -41.41
CA THR A 22 34.05 -1.41 -41.85
C THR A 22 33.18 -1.67 -40.62
N LEU A 23 32.46 -0.62 -40.21
CA LEU A 23 31.45 -0.71 -39.14
C LEU A 23 30.55 -1.92 -39.41
N SER A 24 30.47 -2.85 -38.45
CA SER A 24 29.87 -4.17 -38.68
C SER A 24 28.45 -4.09 -39.23
N SER A 25 28.20 -4.75 -40.36
CA SER A 25 26.99 -4.61 -41.16
C SER A 25 25.78 -5.39 -40.64
N ASN A 26 25.99 -6.28 -39.67
CA ASN A 26 24.96 -7.17 -39.10
C ASN A 26 24.54 -6.70 -37.68
N PRO A 27 23.25 -6.72 -37.32
CA PRO A 27 22.78 -6.35 -35.98
C PRO A 27 23.36 -7.23 -34.86
N ARG A 28 23.66 -8.50 -35.13
CA ARG A 28 24.27 -9.42 -34.18
C ARG A 28 25.67 -8.95 -33.75
N ASP A 29 26.45 -8.46 -34.70
CA ASP A 29 27.82 -7.99 -34.44
C ASP A 29 27.77 -6.68 -33.63
N VAL A 30 26.91 -5.74 -34.01
CA VAL A 30 26.68 -4.49 -33.24
C VAL A 30 26.29 -4.80 -31.79
N LEU A 31 25.35 -5.72 -31.57
CA LEU A 31 24.95 -6.11 -30.22
C LEU A 31 26.09 -6.83 -29.48
N THR A 32 26.88 -7.67 -30.16
CA THR A 32 28.05 -8.34 -29.58
C THR A 32 29.11 -7.34 -29.10
N HIS A 33 29.41 -6.32 -29.90
CA HIS A 33 30.36 -5.27 -29.54
C HIS A 33 29.83 -4.40 -28.38
N TYR A 34 28.55 -4.00 -28.43
CA TYR A 34 27.88 -3.30 -27.34
C TYR A 34 28.00 -4.06 -26.02
N LEU A 35 27.56 -5.32 -25.99
CA LEU A 35 27.59 -6.18 -24.80
C LEU A 35 29.03 -6.39 -24.31
N THR A 36 29.98 -6.65 -25.22
CA THR A 36 31.39 -6.82 -24.87
C THR A 36 31.98 -5.58 -24.21
N ALA A 37 31.57 -4.37 -24.62
CA ALA A 37 31.97 -3.13 -23.98
C ALA A 37 31.34 -2.98 -22.59
N VAL A 38 30.04 -3.27 -22.43
CA VAL A 38 29.33 -3.24 -21.13
C VAL A 38 29.99 -4.17 -20.11
N TYR A 39 30.20 -5.44 -20.44
CA TYR A 39 30.77 -6.43 -19.50
C TYR A 39 32.26 -6.23 -19.22
N LYS A 40 32.95 -5.37 -19.98
CA LYS A 40 34.32 -4.90 -19.69
C LYS A 40 34.36 -3.54 -18.96
N GLY A 41 33.21 -3.02 -18.52
CA GLY A 41 33.10 -1.71 -17.86
C GLY A 41 33.35 -0.51 -18.78
N LYS A 42 33.47 -0.74 -20.10
CA LYS A 42 33.74 0.29 -21.11
C LYS A 42 32.44 0.97 -21.56
N TYR A 43 31.73 1.56 -20.60
CA TYR A 43 30.39 2.10 -20.84
C TYR A 43 30.36 3.26 -21.86
N ARG A 44 31.41 4.08 -21.95
CA ARG A 44 31.52 5.13 -22.97
C ARG A 44 31.63 4.55 -24.38
N ASP A 45 32.37 3.46 -24.55
CA ASP A 45 32.47 2.72 -25.82
C ASP A 45 31.14 2.05 -26.15
N ALA A 46 30.49 1.42 -25.17
CA ALA A 46 29.16 0.82 -25.32
C ALA A 46 28.12 1.84 -25.80
N TYR A 47 28.13 3.05 -25.25
CA TYR A 47 27.22 4.14 -25.62
C TYR A 47 27.33 4.52 -27.11
N THR A 48 28.48 4.31 -27.78
CA THR A 48 28.62 4.60 -29.22
C THR A 48 27.67 3.76 -30.11
N TYR A 49 27.34 2.55 -29.67
CA TYR A 49 26.44 1.61 -30.37
C TYR A 49 24.94 1.90 -30.15
N ILE A 50 24.58 2.81 -29.23
CA ILE A 50 23.19 3.18 -28.94
C ILE A 50 22.62 4.12 -30.02
N ALA A 51 21.33 4.01 -30.32
CA ALA A 51 20.63 4.79 -31.33
C ALA A 51 20.61 6.30 -31.00
N ALA A 52 20.73 7.16 -32.02
CA ALA A 52 20.76 8.62 -31.86
C ALA A 52 19.49 9.16 -31.17
N ARG A 53 18.33 8.54 -31.43
CA ARG A 53 17.05 8.90 -30.81
C ARG A 53 16.97 8.61 -29.30
N ASP A 54 17.72 7.63 -28.81
CA ASP A 54 17.86 7.36 -27.38
C ASP A 54 18.86 8.35 -26.75
N LYS A 55 19.96 8.66 -27.44
CA LYS A 55 20.96 9.66 -27.02
C LYS A 55 20.39 11.08 -26.85
N ALA A 56 19.27 11.38 -27.52
CA ALA A 56 18.51 12.63 -27.34
C ALA A 56 17.69 12.67 -26.02
N VAL A 57 17.58 11.56 -25.28
CA VAL A 57 16.82 11.44 -24.03
C VAL A 57 17.73 11.27 -22.81
N LYS A 58 18.86 10.57 -22.96
CA LYS A 58 19.79 10.27 -21.87
C LYS A 58 21.22 10.32 -22.39
N THR A 59 22.05 11.10 -21.73
CA THR A 59 23.46 11.36 -22.05
C THR A 59 24.36 10.16 -21.80
N ALA A 60 25.62 10.26 -22.24
CA ALA A 60 26.63 9.23 -21.95
C ALA A 60 26.89 9.16 -20.44
N GLU A 61 26.98 10.31 -19.78
CA GLU A 61 27.25 10.45 -18.35
C GLU A 61 26.15 9.79 -17.50
N GLU A 62 24.87 10.05 -17.80
CA GLU A 62 23.72 9.42 -17.13
C GLU A 62 23.69 7.90 -17.38
N TYR A 63 23.93 7.46 -18.62
CA TYR A 63 24.02 6.03 -18.94
C TYR A 63 25.16 5.34 -18.17
N MET A 64 26.33 5.97 -18.08
CA MET A 64 27.48 5.44 -17.33
C MET A 64 27.18 5.35 -15.83
N GLN A 65 26.51 6.35 -15.25
CA GLN A 65 26.06 6.32 -13.85
C GLN A 65 25.05 5.19 -13.62
N GLU A 66 24.07 5.02 -14.51
CA GLU A 66 23.09 3.93 -14.44
C GLU A 66 23.77 2.55 -14.48
N GLN A 67 24.66 2.30 -15.47
CA GLN A 67 25.40 1.03 -15.53
C GLN A 67 26.30 0.81 -14.31
N ALA A 68 26.90 1.87 -13.74
CA ALA A 68 27.68 1.80 -12.52
C ALA A 68 26.86 1.43 -11.26
N THR A 69 25.52 1.49 -11.29
CA THR A 69 24.68 0.97 -10.20
C THR A 69 24.37 -0.53 -10.31
N ASN A 70 24.57 -1.15 -11.48
CA ASN A 70 24.23 -2.55 -11.71
C ASN A 70 25.10 -3.49 -10.86
N GLN A 71 24.50 -4.09 -9.83
CA GLN A 71 25.21 -4.87 -8.83
C GLN A 71 25.90 -6.12 -9.40
N ALA A 72 25.26 -6.84 -10.33
CA ALA A 72 25.84 -8.02 -10.96
C ALA A 72 27.07 -7.66 -11.81
N LEU A 73 27.01 -6.54 -12.56
CA LEU A 73 28.18 -6.00 -13.27
C LEU A 73 29.29 -5.61 -12.31
N ARG A 74 28.97 -4.92 -11.21
CA ARG A 74 29.95 -4.51 -10.19
C ARG A 74 30.67 -5.70 -9.57
N VAL A 75 29.96 -6.77 -9.22
CA VAL A 75 30.55 -8.01 -8.71
C VAL A 75 31.47 -8.65 -9.74
N ALA A 76 31.00 -8.79 -10.99
CA ALA A 76 31.80 -9.38 -12.05
C ALA A 76 33.09 -8.60 -12.32
N LEU A 77 33.00 -7.27 -12.40
CA LEU A 77 34.16 -6.39 -12.61
C LEU A 77 35.13 -6.40 -11.42
N ALA A 78 34.63 -6.37 -10.17
CA ALA A 78 35.45 -6.43 -8.96
C ALA A 78 36.28 -7.71 -8.85
N LEU A 79 35.77 -8.81 -9.41
CA LEU A 79 36.39 -10.14 -9.34
C LEU A 79 37.02 -10.60 -10.66
N GLY A 80 37.06 -9.75 -11.69
CA GLY A 80 37.59 -10.10 -13.01
C GLY A 80 36.83 -11.24 -13.71
N MET A 81 35.57 -11.48 -13.36
CA MET A 81 34.77 -12.58 -13.87
C MET A 81 34.30 -12.31 -15.29
N ALA A 82 34.38 -13.33 -16.15
CA ALA A 82 33.70 -13.31 -17.44
C ALA A 82 32.17 -13.49 -17.24
N CYS A 83 31.37 -12.69 -17.94
CA CYS A 83 29.92 -12.87 -18.05
C CYS A 83 29.55 -13.33 -19.47
N PRO A 84 29.82 -14.61 -19.83
CA PRO A 84 29.59 -15.11 -21.19
C PRO A 84 28.11 -15.01 -21.57
N PHE A 85 27.86 -14.70 -22.83
CA PHE A 85 26.52 -14.60 -23.40
C PHE A 85 26.44 -15.31 -24.75
N THR A 86 25.25 -15.81 -25.07
CA THR A 86 24.89 -16.29 -26.39
C THR A 86 23.74 -15.45 -26.95
N LEU A 87 23.69 -15.34 -28.27
CA LEU A 87 22.67 -14.61 -29.01
C LEU A 87 21.82 -15.61 -29.79
N SER A 88 20.51 -15.54 -29.65
CA SER A 88 19.53 -16.13 -30.55
C SER A 88 18.74 -15.03 -31.24
N GLU A 89 18.43 -15.23 -32.52
CA GLU A 89 17.72 -14.26 -33.33
C GLU A 89 16.23 -14.61 -33.32
N VAL A 90 15.37 -13.63 -33.05
CA VAL A 90 13.92 -13.83 -32.92
C VAL A 90 13.21 -13.38 -34.20
N SER A 91 13.57 -12.21 -34.71
CA SER A 91 13.07 -11.69 -35.98
C SER A 91 13.96 -10.56 -36.49
N THR A 92 14.18 -10.50 -37.80
CA THR A 92 14.92 -9.41 -38.46
C THR A 92 14.21 -8.99 -39.74
N THR A 93 14.17 -7.68 -39.96
CA THR A 93 13.68 -7.00 -41.16
C THR A 93 14.78 -6.08 -41.70
N ASN A 94 14.51 -5.38 -42.81
CA ASN A 94 15.46 -4.42 -43.38
C ASN A 94 15.77 -3.20 -42.48
N GLN A 95 14.95 -2.94 -41.45
CA GLN A 95 15.07 -1.75 -40.58
C GLN A 95 15.11 -2.06 -39.07
N THR A 96 14.65 -3.25 -38.66
CA THR A 96 14.55 -3.66 -37.25
C THR A 96 15.08 -5.07 -37.06
N ALA A 97 15.75 -5.34 -35.94
CA ALA A 97 16.17 -6.67 -35.55
C ALA A 97 15.87 -6.88 -34.07
N VAL A 98 15.45 -8.08 -33.70
CA VAL A 98 15.11 -8.47 -32.33
C VAL A 98 15.92 -9.71 -32.00
N LEU A 99 16.84 -9.59 -31.04
CA LEU A 99 17.69 -10.67 -30.57
C LEU A 99 17.46 -10.93 -29.08
N THR A 100 17.42 -12.20 -28.71
CA THR A 100 17.43 -12.63 -27.32
C THR A 100 18.87 -12.95 -26.91
N VAL A 101 19.30 -12.35 -25.81
CA VAL A 101 20.60 -12.58 -25.19
C VAL A 101 20.38 -13.49 -23.99
N SER A 102 21.04 -14.64 -23.98
CA SER A 102 21.11 -15.53 -22.81
C SER A 102 22.47 -15.35 -22.17
N GLN A 103 22.53 -14.92 -20.92
CA GLN A 103 23.78 -14.53 -20.27
C GLN A 103 23.94 -15.13 -18.88
N THR A 104 25.13 -15.68 -18.61
CA THR A 104 25.57 -16.05 -17.26
C THR A 104 26.10 -14.83 -16.51
N VAL A 105 25.50 -14.51 -15.37
CA VAL A 105 25.86 -13.39 -14.48
C VAL A 105 25.92 -13.83 -13.00
N PRO A 106 26.58 -13.07 -12.11
CA PRO A 106 26.47 -13.28 -10.66
C PRO A 106 25.01 -13.24 -10.19
N ASP A 107 24.57 -14.26 -9.45
CA ASP A 107 23.23 -14.31 -8.86
C ASP A 107 23.19 -13.45 -7.60
N MET A 108 22.74 -12.21 -7.74
CA MET A 108 22.67 -11.27 -6.63
C MET A 108 21.77 -11.74 -5.48
N LYS A 109 20.70 -12.52 -5.76
CA LYS A 109 19.81 -13.05 -4.71
C LYS A 109 20.52 -14.15 -3.91
N ALA A 110 21.21 -15.06 -4.59
CA ALA A 110 22.00 -16.11 -3.94
C ALA A 110 23.26 -15.55 -3.24
N ILE A 111 23.86 -14.47 -3.76
CA ILE A 111 24.92 -13.69 -3.11
C ILE A 111 24.38 -13.10 -1.81
N PHE A 112 23.33 -12.27 -1.84
CA PHE A 112 22.81 -11.63 -0.64
C PHE A 112 22.41 -12.64 0.45
N ASN A 113 21.83 -13.79 0.08
CA ASN A 113 21.52 -14.85 1.04
C ASN A 113 22.74 -15.52 1.71
N ARG A 114 23.98 -15.27 1.24
CA ARG A 114 25.23 -15.87 1.78
C ARG A 114 26.14 -14.87 2.48
N PHE A 115 26.06 -13.57 2.18
CA PHE A 115 26.98 -12.58 2.73
C PHE A 115 26.57 -12.09 4.12
N GLU A 116 26.80 -12.96 5.10
CA GLU A 116 26.95 -12.54 6.49
C GLU A 116 28.17 -11.62 6.62
N ASP A 117 27.92 -10.39 7.07
CA ASP A 117 28.98 -9.47 7.48
C ASP A 117 29.65 -10.00 8.74
N THR A 118 30.93 -10.38 8.63
CA THR A 118 31.69 -11.03 9.70
C THR A 118 31.85 -10.18 10.96
N ALA A 119 31.62 -8.87 10.87
CA ALA A 119 31.62 -7.96 12.02
C ALA A 119 30.26 -7.90 12.77
N SER A 120 29.15 -8.24 12.11
CA SER A 120 27.79 -8.15 12.69
C SER A 120 27.01 -9.47 12.70
N ALA A 121 27.57 -10.55 12.15
CA ALA A 121 26.94 -11.87 11.98
C ALA A 121 25.56 -11.80 11.32
N ARG A 122 25.37 -10.83 10.39
CA ARG A 122 24.10 -10.56 9.72
C ARG A 122 24.29 -10.43 8.22
N VAL A 123 23.35 -10.97 7.45
CA VAL A 123 23.24 -10.75 6.01
C VAL A 123 23.19 -9.25 5.68
N LEU A 124 24.06 -8.81 4.77
CA LEU A 124 24.04 -7.45 4.19
C LEU A 124 22.74 -7.21 3.40
N THR A 125 22.07 -6.10 3.66
CA THR A 125 20.92 -5.68 2.85
C THR A 125 21.37 -5.11 1.50
N GLU A 126 20.47 -5.14 0.52
CA GLU A 126 20.72 -4.57 -0.82
C GLU A 126 21.15 -3.09 -0.77
N ASN A 127 20.59 -2.32 0.16
CA ASN A 127 20.92 -0.90 0.36
C ASN A 127 22.28 -0.67 1.02
N GLU A 128 22.78 -1.62 1.82
CA GLU A 128 24.15 -1.60 2.32
C GLU A 128 25.11 -2.00 1.20
N PHE A 129 24.80 -3.06 0.43
CA PHE A 129 25.61 -3.49 -0.70
C PHE A 129 25.76 -2.42 -1.78
N LYS A 130 24.69 -1.66 -2.09
CA LYS A 130 24.73 -0.53 -3.03
C LYS A 130 25.81 0.51 -2.69
N LYS A 131 26.07 0.73 -1.40
CA LYS A 131 27.02 1.73 -0.87
C LYS A 131 28.48 1.28 -0.86
N LEU A 132 28.74 -0.02 -0.98
CA LEU A 132 30.11 -0.55 -1.06
C LEU A 132 30.85 0.04 -2.27
N THR A 133 32.16 0.15 -2.21
CA THR A 133 33.01 0.41 -3.38
C THR A 133 33.31 -0.89 -4.15
N VAL A 134 33.88 -0.78 -5.35
CA VAL A 134 34.37 -1.95 -6.10
C VAL A 134 35.46 -2.69 -5.29
N LYS A 135 36.29 -1.95 -4.55
CA LYS A 135 37.32 -2.49 -3.68
C LYS A 135 36.72 -3.28 -2.51
N ASP A 136 35.71 -2.74 -1.82
CA ASP A 136 35.06 -3.45 -0.70
C ASP A 136 34.36 -4.74 -1.18
N ILE A 137 33.78 -4.70 -2.38
CA ILE A 137 33.22 -5.90 -3.04
C ILE A 137 34.34 -6.91 -3.31
N GLN A 138 35.46 -6.49 -3.88
CA GLN A 138 36.60 -7.39 -4.11
C GLN A 138 37.09 -8.02 -2.80
N GLU A 139 37.38 -7.21 -1.77
CA GLU A 139 37.89 -7.69 -0.47
C GLU A 139 36.91 -8.65 0.24
N LYS A 140 35.59 -8.40 0.17
CA LYS A 140 34.58 -9.27 0.80
C LYS A 140 34.30 -10.55 0.00
N LEU A 141 34.48 -10.55 -1.32
CA LEU A 141 34.09 -11.67 -2.20
C LEU A 141 35.27 -12.50 -2.73
N GLN A 142 36.52 -12.02 -2.64
CA GLN A 142 37.68 -12.67 -3.23
C GLN A 142 37.92 -14.08 -2.64
N GLY A 143 38.20 -15.05 -3.51
CA GLY A 143 38.41 -16.46 -3.14
C GLY A 143 37.13 -17.25 -2.85
N GLN A 144 35.96 -16.62 -2.84
CA GLN A 144 34.68 -17.31 -2.60
C GLN A 144 34.06 -17.87 -3.89
N GLN A 145 33.30 -18.95 -3.77
CA GLN A 145 32.52 -19.49 -4.88
C GLN A 145 31.25 -18.66 -5.12
N ILE A 146 31.34 -17.74 -6.08
CA ILE A 146 30.24 -16.86 -6.49
C ILE A 146 29.14 -17.68 -7.18
N PRO A 147 27.89 -17.68 -6.70
CA PRO A 147 26.79 -18.32 -7.40
C PRO A 147 26.45 -17.55 -8.68
N LEU A 148 26.13 -18.29 -9.74
CA LEU A 148 25.82 -17.77 -11.07
C LEU A 148 24.38 -18.12 -11.45
N THR A 149 23.75 -17.26 -12.22
CA THR A 149 22.43 -17.49 -12.82
C THR A 149 22.45 -17.11 -14.31
N ILE A 150 21.52 -17.67 -15.08
CA ILE A 150 21.34 -17.31 -16.49
C ILE A 150 20.13 -16.39 -16.60
N ILE A 151 20.34 -15.19 -17.14
CA ILE A 151 19.28 -14.25 -17.47
C ILE A 151 19.03 -14.22 -18.98
N HIS A 152 17.77 -14.06 -19.36
CA HIS A 152 17.37 -13.88 -20.76
C HIS A 152 16.84 -12.46 -20.94
N LYS A 153 17.38 -11.73 -21.93
CA LYS A 153 16.95 -10.35 -22.22
C LYS A 153 16.86 -10.12 -23.73
N THR A 154 15.72 -9.60 -24.16
CA THR A 154 15.50 -9.18 -25.54
C THR A 154 16.08 -7.79 -25.77
N TYR A 155 16.76 -7.61 -26.90
CA TYR A 155 17.27 -6.34 -27.40
C TYR A 155 16.68 -6.06 -28.77
N THR A 156 16.15 -4.85 -28.95
CA THR A 156 15.79 -4.33 -30.25
C THR A 156 16.98 -3.56 -30.82
N LEU A 157 17.27 -3.76 -32.09
CA LEU A 157 18.14 -2.89 -32.88
C LEU A 157 17.34 -2.26 -34.00
N ILE A 158 17.77 -1.06 -34.39
CA ILE A 158 17.29 -0.39 -35.60
C ILE A 158 18.45 -0.07 -36.54
N LYS A 159 18.13 0.03 -37.83
CA LYS A 159 19.04 0.53 -38.84
C LYS A 159 18.90 2.05 -38.94
N GLU A 160 19.93 2.77 -38.49
CA GLU A 160 20.16 4.17 -38.86
C GLU A 160 20.99 4.20 -40.16
N VAL A 161 21.06 5.37 -40.84
CA VAL A 161 21.52 5.57 -42.23
C VAL A 161 22.47 4.47 -42.75
N ASP A 162 23.68 4.36 -42.16
CA ASP A 162 24.72 3.41 -42.56
C ASP A 162 25.04 2.34 -41.50
N SER A 163 24.30 2.26 -40.38
CA SER A 163 24.66 1.32 -39.30
C SER A 163 23.48 0.86 -38.43
N TRP A 164 23.56 -0.39 -37.97
CA TRP A 164 22.69 -0.87 -36.90
C TRP A 164 23.06 -0.23 -35.57
N LYS A 165 22.05 0.00 -34.73
CA LYS A 165 22.17 0.58 -33.39
C LYS A 165 21.27 -0.13 -32.40
N VAL A 166 21.73 -0.27 -31.16
CA VAL A 166 20.93 -0.77 -30.04
C VAL A 166 19.88 0.28 -29.68
N PHE A 167 18.62 -0.15 -29.57
CA PHE A 167 17.48 0.70 -29.28
C PHE A 167 16.78 0.28 -27.99
N PHE A 168 16.65 1.22 -27.06
CA PHE A 168 16.02 1.03 -25.76
C PHE A 168 14.62 1.66 -25.67
N ASP A 169 14.30 2.62 -26.54
CA ASP A 169 13.07 3.42 -26.45
C ASP A 169 12.98 4.20 -25.13
N TRP A 170 14.08 4.84 -24.73
CA TRP A 170 14.13 5.60 -23.48
C TRP A 170 13.08 6.72 -23.44
N LYS A 171 12.65 7.25 -24.59
CA LYS A 171 11.55 8.22 -24.67
C LYS A 171 10.23 7.62 -24.18
N LYS A 172 9.88 6.40 -24.64
CA LYS A 172 8.67 5.70 -24.19
C LYS A 172 8.79 5.27 -22.72
N GLN A 173 9.95 4.77 -22.31
CA GLN A 173 10.19 4.39 -20.91
C GLN A 173 10.00 5.59 -19.97
N LEU A 174 10.57 6.75 -20.31
CA LEU A 174 10.42 7.98 -19.52
C LEU A 174 8.99 8.51 -19.51
N ALA A 175 8.24 8.34 -20.60
CA ALA A 175 6.82 8.71 -20.65
C ALA A 175 5.97 7.81 -19.72
N GLU A 176 6.18 6.50 -19.75
CA GLU A 176 5.48 5.55 -18.87
C GLU A 176 5.88 5.75 -17.40
N GLN A 177 7.16 6.02 -17.12
CA GLN A 177 7.61 6.37 -15.77
C GLN A 177 6.89 7.62 -15.26
N ARG A 178 6.84 8.70 -16.06
CA ARG A 178 6.12 9.93 -15.68
C ARG A 178 4.62 9.71 -15.46
N LYS A 179 4.00 8.83 -16.25
CA LYS A 179 2.61 8.41 -16.04
C LYS A 179 2.45 7.73 -14.68
N GLN A 180 3.32 6.77 -14.35
CA GLN A 180 3.29 6.06 -13.07
C GLN A 180 3.59 6.98 -11.88
N ASP A 181 4.58 7.87 -11.99
CA ASP A 181 4.93 8.84 -10.95
C ASP A 181 3.77 9.81 -10.67
N ALA A 182 3.05 10.25 -11.72
CA ALA A 182 1.84 11.07 -11.59
C ALA A 182 0.72 10.32 -10.87
N ILE A 183 0.45 9.06 -11.26
CA ILE A 183 -0.52 8.19 -10.57
C ILE A 183 -0.16 8.04 -9.09
N ASN A 184 1.10 7.72 -8.78
CA ASN A 184 1.59 7.52 -7.41
C ASN A 184 1.42 8.79 -6.55
N THR A 185 1.72 9.95 -7.13
CA THR A 185 1.56 11.26 -6.46
C THR A 185 0.10 11.55 -6.16
N LEU A 186 -0.78 11.38 -7.15
CA LEU A 186 -2.21 11.64 -6.99
C LEU A 186 -2.88 10.68 -6.00
N LEU A 187 -2.48 9.41 -5.96
CA LEU A 187 -2.96 8.44 -4.95
C LEU A 187 -2.50 8.81 -3.53
N ALA A 188 -1.27 9.30 -3.37
CA ALA A 188 -0.77 9.77 -2.08
C ALA A 188 -1.54 11.02 -1.61
N GLU A 189 -1.80 11.98 -2.51
CA GLU A 189 -2.65 13.15 -2.26
C GLU A 189 -4.09 12.74 -1.87
N ALA A 190 -4.73 11.88 -2.67
CA ALA A 190 -6.09 11.38 -2.41
C ALA A 190 -6.20 10.68 -1.04
N SER A 191 -5.22 9.84 -0.72
CA SER A 191 -5.10 9.14 0.57
C SER A 191 -4.93 10.11 1.73
N GLN A 192 -4.12 11.18 1.56
CA GLN A 192 -3.96 12.21 2.58
C GLN A 192 -5.25 12.99 2.79
N LEU A 193 -5.91 13.41 1.69
CA LEU A 193 -7.17 14.15 1.72
C LEU A 193 -8.27 13.36 2.45
N ARG A 194 -8.41 12.05 2.14
CA ARG A 194 -9.31 11.12 2.85
C ARG A 194 -9.01 11.06 4.36
N ARG A 195 -7.74 10.90 4.76
CA ARG A 195 -7.34 10.91 6.18
C ARG A 195 -7.66 12.24 6.88
N THR A 196 -7.55 13.36 6.18
CA THR A 196 -7.96 14.69 6.66
C THR A 196 -9.45 15.00 6.50
N HIS A 197 -10.27 13.99 6.17
CA HIS A 197 -11.73 14.11 5.99
C HIS A 197 -12.16 15.09 4.88
N ASN A 198 -11.26 15.42 3.96
CA ASN A 198 -11.54 16.25 2.78
C ASN A 198 -11.94 15.36 1.60
N TYR A 199 -13.11 14.71 1.73
CA TYR A 199 -13.56 13.64 0.85
C TYR A 199 -13.85 14.11 -0.59
N GLU A 200 -14.37 15.33 -0.79
CA GLU A 200 -14.69 15.83 -2.14
C GLU A 200 -13.42 16.06 -2.98
N GLU A 201 -12.37 16.61 -2.38
CA GLU A 201 -11.05 16.74 -2.99
C GLU A 201 -10.38 15.37 -3.21
N ALA A 202 -10.51 14.43 -2.26
CA ALA A 202 -10.02 13.07 -2.44
C ALA A 202 -10.68 12.40 -3.67
N LEU A 203 -11.99 12.55 -3.86
CA LEU A 203 -12.68 12.05 -5.06
C LEU A 203 -12.20 12.72 -6.35
N ARG A 204 -11.90 14.03 -6.34
CA ARG A 204 -11.30 14.70 -7.50
C ARG A 204 -9.96 14.06 -7.87
N LYS A 205 -9.12 13.77 -6.88
CA LYS A 205 -7.82 13.12 -7.09
C LYS A 205 -7.94 11.68 -7.60
N TYR A 206 -8.88 10.88 -7.10
CA TYR A 206 -9.15 9.56 -7.69
C TYR A 206 -9.68 9.65 -9.13
N ASN A 207 -10.48 10.66 -9.47
CA ASN A 207 -10.90 10.89 -10.85
C ASN A 207 -9.73 11.32 -11.76
N GLU A 208 -8.81 12.15 -11.26
CA GLU A 208 -7.55 12.49 -11.96
C GLU A 208 -6.71 11.22 -12.24
N VAL A 209 -6.58 10.31 -11.28
CA VAL A 209 -5.91 9.00 -11.47
C VAL A 209 -6.61 8.15 -12.55
N LEU A 210 -7.92 8.00 -12.45
CA LEU A 210 -8.69 7.15 -13.38
C LEU A 210 -8.82 7.74 -14.79
N ALA A 211 -8.54 9.04 -14.98
CA ALA A 211 -8.37 9.66 -16.29
C ALA A 211 -7.00 9.33 -16.93
N ILE A 212 -5.98 8.99 -16.12
CA ILE A 212 -4.66 8.54 -16.59
C ILE A 212 -4.66 7.03 -16.85
N ASP A 213 -5.26 6.23 -15.96
CA ASP A 213 -5.45 4.80 -16.13
C ASP A 213 -6.77 4.31 -15.53
N ASN A 214 -7.75 4.04 -16.39
CA ASN A 214 -9.09 3.65 -15.97
C ASN A 214 -9.18 2.19 -15.49
N ASN A 215 -8.14 1.37 -15.66
CA ASN A 215 -8.13 -0.04 -15.27
C ASN A 215 -7.56 -0.28 -13.86
N LEU A 216 -7.18 0.79 -13.15
CA LEU A 216 -6.53 0.70 -11.85
C LEU A 216 -7.54 0.33 -10.74
N THR A 217 -7.78 -0.97 -10.58
CA THR A 217 -8.80 -1.55 -9.68
C THR A 217 -8.69 -1.07 -8.23
N GLN A 218 -7.47 -0.86 -7.71
CA GLN A 218 -7.26 -0.28 -6.38
C GLN A 218 -7.85 1.13 -6.28
N ALA A 219 -7.56 2.01 -7.24
CA ALA A 219 -8.08 3.38 -7.25
C ALA A 219 -9.60 3.42 -7.42
N GLN A 220 -10.18 2.50 -8.20
CA GLN A 220 -11.63 2.34 -8.31
C GLN A 220 -12.26 1.94 -6.98
N ALA A 221 -11.67 0.98 -6.26
CA ALA A 221 -12.16 0.49 -4.98
C ALA A 221 -12.06 1.57 -3.89
N GLU A 222 -10.88 2.21 -3.74
CA GLU A 222 -10.65 3.29 -2.78
C GLU A 222 -11.59 4.49 -3.04
N LYS A 223 -11.79 4.87 -4.31
CA LYS A 223 -12.78 5.89 -4.69
C LYS A 223 -14.19 5.51 -4.21
N ALA A 224 -14.63 4.27 -4.47
CA ALA A 224 -15.96 3.82 -4.09
C ALA A 224 -16.16 3.74 -2.56
N GLU A 225 -15.10 3.59 -1.77
CA GLU A 225 -15.17 3.77 -0.31
C GLU A 225 -15.36 5.23 0.07
N VAL A 226 -14.59 6.15 -0.53
CA VAL A 226 -14.73 7.60 -0.27
C VAL A 226 -16.12 8.12 -0.67
N GLU A 227 -16.70 7.61 -1.77
CA GLU A 227 -18.08 7.92 -2.16
C GLU A 227 -19.10 7.47 -1.08
N LYS A 228 -18.90 6.30 -0.47
CA LYS A 228 -19.74 5.82 0.66
C LYS A 228 -19.56 6.69 1.89
N GLU A 229 -18.34 7.07 2.24
CA GLU A 229 -18.03 7.95 3.38
C GLU A 229 -18.70 9.33 3.21
N LEU A 230 -18.54 9.95 2.03
CA LEU A 230 -19.15 11.24 1.71
C LEU A 230 -20.69 11.17 1.71
N ASN A 231 -21.27 10.11 1.14
CA ASN A 231 -22.72 9.91 1.12
C ASN A 231 -23.28 9.69 2.53
N LEU A 232 -22.58 8.94 3.38
CA LEU A 232 -22.95 8.75 4.80
C LEU A 232 -22.92 10.07 5.57
N ILE A 233 -21.94 10.94 5.33
CA ILE A 233 -21.87 12.28 5.94
C ILE A 233 -23.04 13.15 5.49
N LYS A 234 -23.35 13.16 4.18
CA LYS A 234 -24.50 13.90 3.63
C LYS A 234 -25.82 13.38 4.20
N GLU A 235 -25.99 12.05 4.33
CA GLU A 235 -27.16 11.44 4.97
C GLU A 235 -27.28 11.87 6.44
N LYS A 236 -26.20 11.76 7.22
CA LYS A 236 -26.19 12.19 8.64
C LYS A 236 -26.62 13.65 8.80
N GLN A 237 -26.06 14.56 7.98
CA GLN A 237 -26.38 15.99 8.01
C GLN A 237 -27.86 16.26 7.74
N GLN A 238 -28.43 15.61 6.72
CA GLN A 238 -29.87 15.72 6.41
C GLN A 238 -30.73 15.15 7.56
N TYR A 239 -30.29 14.03 8.15
CA TYR A 239 -31.01 13.35 9.23
C TYR A 239 -31.05 14.14 10.54
N LEU A 240 -30.15 15.12 10.78
CA LEU A 240 -30.21 15.98 11.98
C LEU A 240 -31.58 16.67 12.13
N SER A 241 -32.23 17.03 11.02
CA SER A 241 -33.58 17.62 11.00
C SER A 241 -34.67 16.71 11.58
N GLN A 242 -34.43 15.41 11.64
CA GLN A 242 -35.36 14.39 12.13
C GLN A 242 -35.23 14.14 13.64
N ILE A 243 -34.26 14.76 14.32
CA ILE A 243 -34.09 14.64 15.77
C ILE A 243 -34.66 15.87 16.46
N GLN A 244 -35.74 15.66 17.22
CA GLN A 244 -36.38 16.71 18.00
C GLN A 244 -35.86 16.71 19.43
N LEU A 245 -35.60 17.91 19.97
CA LEU A 245 -35.34 18.12 21.39
C LEU A 245 -36.62 18.72 22.02
N GLN A 246 -37.05 18.13 23.13
CA GLN A 246 -38.29 18.48 23.82
C GLN A 246 -38.04 18.64 25.33
N ASN A 247 -38.94 19.32 26.04
CA ASN A 247 -38.94 19.46 27.50
C ASN A 247 -37.64 20.00 28.11
N ILE A 248 -36.85 20.77 27.33
CA ILE A 248 -35.59 21.37 27.76
C ILE A 248 -35.87 22.34 28.91
N ARG A 249 -35.22 22.11 30.05
CA ARG A 249 -35.27 22.98 31.22
C ARG A 249 -34.00 22.87 32.04
N ILE A 250 -33.78 23.84 32.92
CA ILE A 250 -32.74 23.78 33.95
C ILE A 250 -33.42 23.35 35.24
N GLU A 251 -32.87 22.33 35.90
CA GLU A 251 -33.38 21.78 37.15
C GLU A 251 -32.21 21.49 38.09
N ARG A 252 -32.42 21.75 39.39
CA ARG A 252 -31.42 21.51 40.42
C ARG A 252 -31.51 20.04 40.88
N GLN A 253 -30.54 19.22 40.48
CA GLN A 253 -30.58 17.78 40.69
C GLN A 253 -29.44 17.28 41.58
N ARG A 254 -29.69 16.23 42.36
CA ARG A 254 -28.68 15.60 43.23
C ARG A 254 -27.71 14.79 42.37
N GLN A 255 -26.42 15.10 42.44
CA GLN A 255 -25.42 14.37 41.67
C GLN A 255 -25.33 12.92 42.15
N ARG A 256 -25.22 11.95 41.22
CA ARG A 256 -25.11 10.52 41.55
C ARG A 256 -23.89 10.28 42.46
N GLY A 257 -24.14 9.85 43.70
CA GLY A 257 -23.11 9.60 44.70
C GLY A 257 -22.71 10.81 45.56
N SER A 258 -23.45 11.92 45.51
CA SER A 258 -23.25 13.10 46.37
C SER A 258 -24.56 13.61 46.98
N ASP A 259 -24.44 14.40 48.03
CA ASP A 259 -25.55 15.19 48.61
C ASP A 259 -25.61 16.60 48.03
N THR A 260 -24.57 17.03 47.29
CA THR A 260 -24.62 18.29 46.56
C THR A 260 -25.65 18.26 45.42
N LEU A 261 -26.56 19.22 45.49
CA LEU A 261 -27.48 19.59 44.44
C LEU A 261 -26.74 20.48 43.43
N LYS A 262 -26.83 20.15 42.15
CA LYS A 262 -26.17 20.87 41.05
C LYS A 262 -27.18 21.27 39.98
N ASP A 263 -27.05 22.48 39.46
CA ASP A 263 -27.91 22.96 38.38
C ASP A 263 -27.57 22.23 37.08
N SER A 264 -28.57 21.60 36.48
CA SER A 264 -28.42 20.69 35.34
C SER A 264 -29.43 20.99 34.25
N ILE A 265 -28.99 20.99 33.00
CA ILE A 265 -29.88 21.04 31.83
C ILE A 265 -30.39 19.63 31.59
N ILE A 266 -31.70 19.48 31.52
CA ILE A 266 -32.35 18.21 31.22
C ILE A 266 -33.39 18.39 30.11
N GLY A 267 -33.64 17.32 29.35
CA GLY A 267 -34.64 17.32 28.29
C GLY A 267 -34.82 15.92 27.70
N THR A 268 -35.59 15.84 26.63
CA THR A 268 -35.91 14.59 25.93
C THR A 268 -35.47 14.68 24.47
N ILE A 269 -34.68 13.71 24.00
CA ILE A 269 -34.37 13.49 22.59
C ILE A 269 -35.46 12.60 22.00
N VAL A 270 -36.01 12.95 20.84
CA VAL A 270 -37.01 12.15 20.11
C VAL A 270 -36.55 11.94 18.68
N ASN A 271 -36.44 10.68 18.26
CA ASN A 271 -36.14 10.33 16.87
C ASN A 271 -37.44 10.29 16.06
N LYS A 272 -37.61 11.24 15.13
CA LYS A 272 -38.78 11.31 14.24
C LYS A 272 -38.54 10.69 12.85
N GLY A 273 -37.31 10.26 12.56
CA GLY A 273 -36.97 9.61 11.30
C GLY A 273 -36.96 8.08 11.39
N GLU A 274 -36.71 7.46 10.24
CA GLU A 274 -36.84 6.01 10.01
C GLU A 274 -35.58 5.19 10.32
N ARG A 275 -34.48 5.80 10.78
CA ARG A 275 -33.21 5.11 11.09
C ARG A 275 -33.00 5.01 12.59
N THR A 276 -32.59 3.82 13.06
CA THR A 276 -32.15 3.62 14.46
C THR A 276 -30.78 4.27 14.70
N LEU A 277 -30.65 5.08 15.75
CA LEU A 277 -29.38 5.71 16.14
C LEU A 277 -28.70 5.00 17.31
N SER A 278 -27.37 4.88 17.22
CA SER A 278 -26.49 4.40 18.30
C SER A 278 -25.88 5.53 19.13
N LYS A 279 -25.75 6.74 18.57
CA LYS A 279 -25.30 7.95 19.26
C LYS A 279 -26.03 9.18 18.75
N VAL A 280 -26.31 10.13 19.65
CA VAL A 280 -26.69 11.51 19.32
C VAL A 280 -25.76 12.46 20.07
N LYS A 281 -25.14 13.41 19.36
CA LYS A 281 -24.28 14.45 19.94
C LYS A 281 -25.05 15.76 20.03
N ILE A 282 -25.02 16.36 21.21
CA ILE A 282 -25.75 17.58 21.53
C ILE A 282 -24.77 18.64 22.01
N ALA A 283 -24.87 19.85 21.46
CA ALA A 283 -24.15 21.02 21.95
C ALA A 283 -25.12 21.95 22.72
N VAL A 284 -24.64 22.41 23.88
CA VAL A 284 -25.28 23.45 24.69
C VAL A 284 -24.57 24.78 24.46
N PHE A 285 -25.33 25.82 24.14
CA PHE A 285 -24.87 27.20 24.00
C PHE A 285 -25.49 28.04 25.12
N PHE A 286 -24.67 28.75 25.87
CA PHE A 286 -25.12 29.72 26.86
C PHE A 286 -25.58 31.01 26.17
N LEU A 287 -26.64 31.62 26.69
CA LEU A 287 -27.17 32.87 26.13
C LEU A 287 -26.85 34.07 27.03
N ASP A 288 -26.57 35.22 26.42
CA ASP A 288 -26.45 36.51 27.12
C ASP A 288 -27.83 37.06 27.51
N ALA A 289 -27.86 38.25 28.11
CA ALA A 289 -29.12 38.95 28.45
C ALA A 289 -29.92 39.44 27.22
N GLY A 290 -29.30 39.52 26.04
CA GLY A 290 -29.95 39.83 24.77
C GLY A 290 -30.48 38.60 24.01
N GLY A 291 -30.19 37.38 24.47
CA GLY A 291 -30.55 36.13 23.82
C GLY A 291 -29.58 35.66 22.72
N ASN A 292 -28.40 36.28 22.62
CA ASN A 292 -27.32 35.88 21.71
C ASN A 292 -26.54 34.71 22.29
N GLU A 293 -25.96 33.87 21.43
CA GLU A 293 -25.06 32.80 21.85
C GLU A 293 -23.70 33.41 22.27
N ILE A 294 -23.28 33.15 23.51
CA ILE A 294 -21.99 33.60 24.02
C ILE A 294 -20.90 32.71 23.39
N ASP A 295 -19.85 33.33 22.83
CA ASP A 295 -18.73 32.64 22.17
C ASP A 295 -17.76 32.03 23.19
N TYR A 296 -18.27 31.03 23.91
CA TYR A 296 -17.62 30.22 24.92
C TYR A 296 -17.80 28.74 24.52
N PRO A 297 -16.87 27.81 24.81
CA PRO A 297 -16.93 26.44 24.30
C PRO A 297 -18.28 25.78 24.55
N ALA A 298 -19.06 25.64 23.47
CA ALA A 298 -20.34 24.96 23.48
C ALA A 298 -20.15 23.53 23.93
N ILE A 299 -20.80 23.15 25.04
CA ILE A 299 -20.48 21.88 25.68
C ILE A 299 -21.12 20.76 24.88
N ALA A 300 -20.29 20.01 24.17
CA ALA A 300 -20.72 18.86 23.38
C ALA A 300 -20.83 17.62 24.28
N SER A 301 -22.06 17.25 24.65
CA SER A 301 -22.35 15.98 25.29
C SER A 301 -22.60 14.90 24.24
N GLU A 302 -21.88 13.79 24.33
CA GLU A 302 -22.10 12.60 23.48
C GLU A 302 -22.99 11.60 24.22
N PHE A 303 -24.25 11.51 23.80
CA PHE A 303 -25.18 10.51 24.31
C PHE A 303 -25.04 9.23 23.48
N SER A 304 -24.13 8.37 23.94
CA SER A 304 -24.01 7.00 23.43
C SER A 304 -25.12 6.14 24.01
N PHE A 305 -25.83 5.42 23.15
CA PHE A 305 -26.95 4.56 23.53
C PHE A 305 -26.58 3.06 23.53
N ILE A 306 -25.32 2.75 23.25
CA ILE A 306 -24.77 1.40 23.14
C ILE A 306 -24.62 0.74 24.51
N SER A 307 -24.24 1.49 25.56
CA SER A 307 -24.00 0.95 26.91
C SER A 307 -25.25 0.43 27.61
N ASP A 308 -26.42 0.98 27.25
CA ASP A 308 -27.68 0.72 27.96
C ASP A 308 -28.55 -0.32 27.24
N ASN A 309 -28.05 -0.88 26.12
CA ASN A 309 -28.80 -1.74 25.20
C ASN A 309 -30.10 -1.11 24.65
N GLN A 310 -30.20 0.22 24.68
CA GLN A 310 -31.39 1.01 24.31
C GLN A 310 -31.06 2.00 23.18
N LEU A 311 -30.85 1.47 21.98
CA LEU A 311 -30.73 2.27 20.76
C LEU A 311 -31.93 3.19 20.57
N LEU A 312 -31.72 4.38 20.02
CA LEU A 312 -32.78 5.34 19.75
C LEU A 312 -33.47 5.00 18.42
N THR A 313 -34.40 4.04 18.48
CA THR A 313 -35.20 3.55 17.34
C THR A 313 -36.19 4.60 16.82
N PRO A 314 -36.74 4.45 15.59
CA PRO A 314 -37.77 5.33 15.04
C PRO A 314 -38.95 5.54 15.99
N GLY A 315 -39.37 6.80 16.15
CA GLY A 315 -40.46 7.21 17.05
C GLY A 315 -40.13 7.16 18.55
N SER A 316 -39.00 6.56 18.95
CA SER A 316 -38.62 6.45 20.36
C SER A 316 -38.09 7.77 20.93
N LYS A 317 -38.06 7.83 22.27
CA LYS A 317 -37.56 8.97 23.04
C LYS A 317 -36.58 8.51 24.12
N LYS A 318 -35.59 9.35 24.43
CA LYS A 318 -34.65 9.13 25.53
C LYS A 318 -34.34 10.46 26.23
N ASP A 319 -34.44 10.46 27.55
CA ASP A 319 -34.13 11.63 28.35
C ASP A 319 -32.61 11.81 28.48
N PHE A 320 -32.17 13.06 28.55
CA PHE A 320 -30.78 13.46 28.68
C PHE A 320 -30.61 14.48 29.80
N GLY A 321 -29.42 14.53 30.38
CA GLY A 321 -29.07 15.47 31.44
C GLY A 321 -27.59 15.84 31.40
N PHE A 322 -27.29 17.11 31.72
CA PHE A 322 -25.95 17.67 31.72
C PHE A 322 -25.77 18.70 32.85
N THR A 323 -24.74 18.54 33.68
CA THR A 323 -24.46 19.42 34.83
C THR A 323 -23.74 20.70 34.42
N ILE A 324 -24.28 21.87 34.76
CA ILE A 324 -23.80 23.19 34.29
C ILE A 324 -22.55 23.69 35.03
N GLU A 325 -22.36 23.27 36.28
CA GLU A 325 -21.32 23.80 37.17
C GLU A 325 -19.90 23.74 36.56
N GLY A 326 -19.19 24.87 36.63
CA GLY A 326 -17.84 25.02 36.09
C GLY A 326 -17.78 25.42 34.61
N TYR A 327 -18.91 25.45 33.90
CA TYR A 327 -18.95 25.80 32.48
C TYR A 327 -19.73 27.08 32.14
N ALA A 328 -20.60 27.55 33.03
CA ALA A 328 -21.38 28.78 32.82
C ALA A 328 -20.46 30.03 32.78
N PRO A 329 -20.49 30.85 31.72
CA PRO A 329 -19.72 32.09 31.64
C PRO A 329 -20.35 33.20 32.51
N PRO A 330 -19.58 34.23 32.94
CA PRO A 330 -20.09 35.33 33.76
C PRO A 330 -21.24 36.13 33.14
N GLU A 331 -21.31 36.18 31.82
CA GLU A 331 -22.32 36.92 31.04
C GLU A 331 -23.63 36.14 30.85
N TRP A 332 -23.71 34.91 31.39
CA TRP A 332 -24.85 34.02 31.21
C TRP A 332 -26.13 34.56 31.89
N SER A 333 -27.20 34.69 31.12
CA SER A 333 -28.52 35.16 31.61
C SER A 333 -29.35 34.09 32.34
N GLY A 334 -28.83 32.87 32.50
CA GLY A 334 -29.61 31.72 32.94
C GLY A 334 -30.35 31.00 31.81
N ALA A 335 -30.35 31.53 30.58
CA ALA A 335 -30.97 30.90 29.40
C ALA A 335 -29.95 30.10 28.56
N VAL A 336 -30.40 29.02 27.92
CA VAL A 336 -29.55 28.15 27.08
C VAL A 336 -30.25 27.79 25.78
N ARG A 337 -29.47 27.54 24.73
CA ARG A 337 -29.94 26.95 23.47
C ARG A 337 -29.25 25.61 23.27
N VAL A 338 -30.04 24.58 22.95
CA VAL A 338 -29.54 23.20 22.80
C VAL A 338 -29.75 22.77 21.35
N LYS A 339 -28.70 22.25 20.70
CA LYS A 339 -28.72 21.83 19.29
C LYS A 339 -28.18 20.41 19.16
N VAL A 340 -28.76 19.61 18.27
CA VAL A 340 -28.13 18.35 17.82
C VAL A 340 -27.07 18.70 16.79
N THR A 341 -25.85 18.16 16.94
CA THR A 341 -24.70 18.54 16.09
C THR A 341 -24.11 17.38 15.29
N ASP A 342 -24.28 16.14 15.74
CA ASP A 342 -23.90 14.93 14.99
C ASP A 342 -24.73 13.72 15.48
N ILE A 343 -24.77 12.67 14.66
CA ILE A 343 -25.43 11.40 14.95
C ILE A 343 -24.60 10.21 14.46
N GLU A 344 -24.81 9.04 15.05
CA GLU A 344 -24.35 7.77 14.50
C GLU A 344 -25.55 6.86 14.26
N PHE A 345 -25.72 6.38 13.03
CA PHE A 345 -26.65 5.30 12.71
C PHE A 345 -26.16 3.99 13.33
N SER A 346 -27.07 3.21 13.88
CA SER A 346 -26.73 1.87 14.36
C SER A 346 -26.29 0.97 13.20
N PRO A 347 -25.17 0.23 13.31
CA PRO A 347 -24.78 -0.78 12.33
C PRO A 347 -25.67 -2.03 12.37
N LEU A 348 -26.48 -2.20 13.43
CA LEU A 348 -27.41 -3.31 13.60
C LEU A 348 -28.71 -3.06 12.82
N VAL A 349 -28.66 -3.19 11.49
CA VAL A 349 -29.83 -3.07 10.60
C VAL A 349 -30.56 -4.41 10.46
N HIS A 350 -31.02 -4.99 11.57
CA HIS A 350 -31.80 -6.25 11.54
C HIS A 350 -32.92 -6.28 12.60
N PHE A 351 -34.17 -6.33 12.10
CA PHE A 351 -35.40 -6.76 12.79
C PHE A 351 -35.88 -6.00 14.04
N TYR A 352 -36.45 -4.81 13.83
CA TYR A 352 -37.62 -4.37 14.61
C TYR A 352 -38.73 -3.84 13.70
N THR A 353 -39.17 -4.67 12.74
CA THR A 353 -40.54 -4.56 12.23
C THR A 353 -41.48 -4.83 13.39
N LYS A 354 -42.24 -3.79 13.78
CA LYS A 354 -43.27 -3.83 14.84
C LYS A 354 -44.10 -5.13 14.73
N PRO A 355 -44.04 -6.05 15.69
CA PRO A 355 -44.92 -7.22 15.66
C PRO A 355 -46.33 -6.78 16.03
N ASP A 356 -47.25 -6.85 15.08
CA ASP A 356 -48.67 -6.89 15.42
C ASP A 356 -48.92 -8.09 16.34
N ARG A 357 -49.57 -7.83 17.47
CA ARG A 357 -49.75 -8.81 18.55
C ARG A 357 -51.20 -9.29 18.57
N PRO A 358 -51.51 -10.51 18.08
CA PRO A 358 -52.60 -11.29 18.63
C PRO A 358 -52.28 -11.61 20.09
N ALA A 359 -53.25 -11.43 20.99
CA ALA A 359 -53.05 -11.78 22.40
C ALA A 359 -53.01 -13.31 22.59
N LEU A 360 -52.09 -13.78 23.42
CA LEU A 360 -52.08 -15.17 23.93
C LEU A 360 -52.33 -15.16 25.45
N PRO A 361 -53.15 -16.08 25.97
CA PRO A 361 -53.41 -16.21 27.40
C PRO A 361 -52.24 -16.86 28.14
N SER A 362 -52.17 -16.62 29.44
CA SER A 362 -51.09 -17.05 30.35
C SER A 362 -51.11 -18.54 30.74
N ALA A 363 -50.01 -18.97 31.38
CA ALA A 363 -49.77 -20.23 32.13
C ALA A 363 -49.17 -21.41 31.31
N VAL A 364 -48.29 -22.27 31.84
CA VAL A 364 -47.57 -22.34 33.14
C VAL A 364 -46.34 -23.30 33.02
N VAL A 365 -45.23 -22.98 33.71
CA VAL A 365 -44.15 -23.85 34.26
C VAL A 365 -43.50 -24.97 33.40
N SER A 366 -42.16 -24.94 33.29
CA SER A 366 -41.29 -26.04 32.82
C SER A 366 -41.11 -27.17 33.87
N PRO A 367 -40.64 -28.37 33.47
CA PRO A 367 -39.21 -28.65 33.68
C PRO A 367 -38.52 -29.48 32.57
N SER A 368 -37.19 -29.50 32.65
CA SER A 368 -36.23 -30.21 31.78
C SER A 368 -36.38 -31.74 31.79
N THR A 369 -35.85 -32.44 30.76
CA THR A 369 -34.87 -33.57 30.87
C THR A 369 -34.50 -34.15 29.49
N THR A 370 -33.18 -34.29 29.25
CA THR A 370 -32.39 -35.28 28.46
C THR A 370 -33.02 -36.06 27.29
N ALA A 371 -32.35 -36.06 26.11
CA ALA A 371 -31.78 -37.26 25.42
C ALA A 371 -31.41 -36.98 23.94
N VAL A 372 -30.48 -37.78 23.39
CA VAL A 372 -29.93 -37.66 22.02
C VAL A 372 -30.35 -38.86 21.17
N GLU A 373 -30.85 -38.65 19.95
CA GLU A 373 -30.91 -39.73 18.94
C GLU A 373 -30.74 -39.25 17.48
N LYS A 374 -29.50 -39.37 17.00
CA LYS A 374 -29.04 -40.05 15.77
C LYS A 374 -29.81 -39.89 14.44
N ALA A 375 -29.12 -39.32 13.44
CA ALA A 375 -29.27 -39.67 12.01
C ALA A 375 -27.90 -39.62 11.29
N SER A 376 -27.71 -40.50 10.30
CA SER A 376 -26.48 -40.65 9.49
C SER A 376 -26.84 -40.57 7.98
N PRO A 377 -25.88 -40.72 7.04
CA PRO A 377 -24.79 -39.81 6.72
C PRO A 377 -24.85 -39.32 5.26
N VAL A 378 -24.08 -38.29 4.88
CA VAL A 378 -23.82 -37.96 3.46
C VAL A 378 -22.33 -37.76 3.25
N SER A 379 -21.74 -38.50 2.30
CA SER A 379 -20.33 -38.40 1.94
C SER A 379 -20.06 -37.22 1.00
N ILE A 380 -19.06 -36.40 1.33
CA ILE A 380 -18.26 -35.66 0.36
C ILE A 380 -16.78 -35.81 0.72
N THR A 381 -15.96 -36.21 -0.26
CA THR A 381 -14.54 -36.48 -0.09
C THR A 381 -13.73 -35.18 -0.06
N PRO A 382 -12.87 -34.94 0.94
CA PRO A 382 -11.86 -33.89 0.88
C PRO A 382 -10.57 -34.43 0.28
N THR A 383 -10.10 -33.79 -0.80
CA THR A 383 -8.73 -33.91 -1.32
C THR A 383 -7.72 -33.51 -0.24
N GLU A 384 -6.55 -34.16 -0.24
CA GLU A 384 -5.49 -33.97 0.76
C GLU A 384 -5.06 -32.50 0.90
N SER A 385 -5.15 -31.97 2.13
CA SER A 385 -4.53 -30.72 2.53
C SER A 385 -3.25 -31.02 3.33
N MET A 386 -2.11 -30.49 2.86
CA MET A 386 -0.86 -30.60 3.61
C MET A 386 -0.95 -29.79 4.91
N GLN A 387 -1.01 -30.48 6.05
CA GLN A 387 -1.00 -29.86 7.37
C GLN A 387 0.30 -29.08 7.59
N HIS A 388 0.25 -27.77 7.38
CA HIS A 388 1.20 -26.86 8.02
C HIS A 388 0.76 -26.71 9.48
N MET A 389 1.75 -26.64 10.40
CA MET A 389 1.48 -26.45 11.82
C MET A 389 1.43 -24.95 12.14
N PRO A 390 0.36 -24.46 12.80
CA PRO A 390 0.18 -23.04 13.03
C PRO A 390 1.32 -22.45 13.86
N ARG A 391 1.96 -21.41 13.32
CA ARG A 391 3.02 -20.66 13.98
C ARG A 391 2.41 -19.55 14.83
N TYR A 392 2.85 -19.44 16.08
CA TYR A 392 2.32 -18.47 17.04
C TYR A 392 3.27 -17.32 17.35
N HIS A 393 2.69 -16.17 17.68
CA HIS A 393 3.34 -14.99 18.24
C HIS A 393 2.71 -14.63 19.59
N VAL A 394 3.51 -14.24 20.58
CA VAL A 394 3.03 -13.75 21.89
C VAL A 394 3.17 -12.23 21.91
N VAL A 395 2.04 -11.53 22.00
CA VAL A 395 1.96 -10.06 21.99
C VAL A 395 2.77 -9.47 23.14
N LYS A 396 3.69 -8.56 22.86
CA LYS A 396 4.47 -7.81 23.85
C LYS A 396 3.78 -6.49 24.21
N PRO A 397 4.19 -5.83 25.32
CA PRO A 397 3.77 -4.45 25.59
C PRO A 397 4.01 -3.53 24.38
N ASN A 398 3.03 -2.67 24.10
CA ASN A 398 3.01 -1.71 22.99
C ASN A 398 2.98 -2.30 21.57
N GLU A 399 2.79 -3.60 21.39
CA GLU A 399 2.53 -4.18 20.06
C GLU A 399 1.05 -4.09 19.68
N THR A 400 0.78 -3.63 18.46
CA THR A 400 -0.54 -3.55 17.83
C THR A 400 -0.71 -4.63 16.76
N VAL A 401 -1.96 -4.94 16.38
CA VAL A 401 -2.27 -5.89 15.28
C VAL A 401 -1.49 -5.51 14.02
N PHE A 402 -1.44 -4.23 13.68
CA PHE A 402 -0.65 -3.69 12.58
C PHE A 402 0.86 -3.99 12.70
N SER A 403 1.46 -3.72 13.87
CA SER A 403 2.89 -3.95 14.08
C SER A 403 3.30 -5.44 13.98
N ILE A 404 2.38 -6.35 14.34
CA ILE A 404 2.59 -7.80 14.28
C ILE A 404 2.34 -8.29 12.85
N ALA A 405 1.27 -7.86 12.19
CA ALA A 405 0.95 -8.23 10.82
C ALA A 405 2.10 -7.85 9.87
N ASN A 406 2.57 -6.60 9.96
CA ASN A 406 3.72 -6.10 9.21
C ASN A 406 5.03 -6.88 9.49
N ARG A 407 5.24 -7.37 10.72
CA ARG A 407 6.41 -8.21 11.06
C ARG A 407 6.40 -9.56 10.35
N TYR A 408 5.21 -10.12 10.09
CA TYR A 408 5.04 -11.44 9.48
C TYR A 408 4.63 -11.39 8.00
N GLY A 409 4.61 -10.20 7.38
CA GLY A 409 4.24 -10.03 5.97
C GLY A 409 2.76 -10.24 5.68
N LEU A 410 1.89 -10.10 6.69
CA LEU A 410 0.44 -10.19 6.58
C LEU A 410 -0.19 -8.79 6.57
N SER A 411 -1.36 -8.65 5.96
CA SER A 411 -2.26 -7.52 6.23
C SER A 411 -2.87 -7.61 7.64
N THR A 412 -3.36 -6.48 8.14
CA THR A 412 -4.13 -6.39 9.40
C THR A 412 -5.39 -7.26 9.33
N GLU A 413 -6.02 -7.34 8.17
CA GLU A 413 -7.23 -8.08 7.85
C GLU A 413 -6.95 -9.59 7.88
N GLU A 414 -5.85 -10.04 7.25
CA GLU A 414 -5.45 -11.45 7.26
C GLU A 414 -5.08 -11.91 8.67
N LEU A 415 -4.27 -11.13 9.41
CA LEU A 415 -3.92 -11.48 10.79
C LEU A 415 -5.16 -11.50 11.70
N SER A 416 -6.09 -10.57 11.51
CA SER A 416 -7.35 -10.55 12.26
C SER A 416 -8.22 -11.76 11.94
N ARG A 417 -8.36 -12.11 10.66
CA ARG A 417 -9.10 -13.29 10.20
C ARG A 417 -8.48 -14.60 10.71
N LEU A 418 -7.15 -14.73 10.68
CA LEU A 418 -6.41 -15.88 11.23
C LEU A 418 -6.66 -16.11 12.73
N ASN A 419 -7.08 -15.07 13.45
CA ASN A 419 -7.23 -15.07 14.91
C ASN A 419 -8.67 -14.81 15.39
N ASN A 420 -9.63 -14.74 14.48
CA ASN A 420 -11.01 -14.32 14.76
C ASN A 420 -11.11 -13.00 15.56
N LEU A 421 -10.19 -12.07 15.32
CA LEU A 421 -10.23 -10.74 15.91
C LEU A 421 -11.27 -9.88 15.17
N SER A 422 -12.08 -9.15 15.94
CA SER A 422 -12.92 -8.09 15.36
C SER A 422 -12.04 -6.93 14.89
N GLN A 423 -12.40 -6.20 13.83
CA GLN A 423 -11.54 -5.11 13.29
C GLN A 423 -11.18 -4.01 14.31
N ASN A 424 -11.97 -3.84 15.38
CA ASN A 424 -11.72 -2.89 16.47
C ASN A 424 -11.23 -3.55 17.78
N GLN A 425 -10.81 -4.81 17.75
CA GLN A 425 -10.40 -5.55 18.95
C GLN A 425 -8.93 -5.29 19.30
N ASN A 426 -8.71 -4.46 20.33
CA ASN A 426 -7.38 -4.27 20.89
C ASN A 426 -6.82 -5.59 21.46
N ILE A 427 -5.68 -6.02 20.94
CA ILE A 427 -4.91 -7.14 21.45
C ILE A 427 -4.23 -6.77 22.77
N LYS A 428 -4.08 -7.75 23.67
CA LYS A 428 -3.50 -7.55 25.01
C LYS A 428 -2.09 -8.16 25.08
N PRO A 429 -1.13 -7.55 25.80
CA PRO A 429 0.14 -8.18 26.11
C PRO A 429 -0.06 -9.55 26.75
N GLY A 430 0.70 -10.56 26.31
CA GLY A 430 0.56 -11.96 26.68
C GLY A 430 -0.42 -12.78 25.82
N GLN A 431 -1.23 -12.15 24.97
CA GLN A 431 -2.12 -12.86 24.04
C GLN A 431 -1.31 -13.64 22.99
N LYS A 432 -1.76 -14.85 22.65
CA LYS A 432 -1.19 -15.65 21.53
C LYS A 432 -1.98 -15.38 20.26
N LEU A 433 -1.27 -15.12 19.16
CA LEU A 433 -1.82 -14.96 17.81
C LEU A 433 -1.18 -15.96 16.85
N ILE A 434 -1.98 -16.59 15.99
CA ILE A 434 -1.55 -17.38 14.83
C ILE A 434 -1.04 -16.39 13.77
N VAL A 435 0.19 -16.58 13.29
CA VAL A 435 0.87 -15.70 12.32
C VAL A 435 1.33 -16.41 11.04
N ALA A 436 1.15 -17.73 11.00
CA ALA A 436 1.10 -18.56 9.78
C ALA A 436 0.29 -19.82 10.14
N GLN A 437 -0.41 -20.40 9.16
CA GLN A 437 -0.95 -21.75 9.29
C GLN A 437 -0.01 -22.74 8.63
#